data_AF-A0A1H6BF72-F1
#
_entry.id   AF-A0A1H6BF72-F1
#
_cell.length_a   1.000
_cell.length_b   1.000
_cell.length_c   1.000
_cell.angle_alpha   90.00
_cell.angle_beta   90.00
_cell.angle_gamma   90.00
#
_symmetry.space_group_name_H-M   'P 1'
#
loop_
_entity.id
_entity.type
_entity.pdbx_description
1 polymer ?
#
loop_
_entity_poly.entity_id
_entity_poly.type
_entity_poly.pdbx_seq_one_letter_code
_entity_poly.pdbx_strand_id
1 'polypeptide(L)'
;MTIQISKQIADALGFDIEAAVAEFQQALRDHAESEGQPAPAAHPLVEQIVAAGGAFEIVEAPEVPLPALTRLSKATLWRRCSDAEAEALDLALAAAPVRLRRIFEGAGYLDHSDENFPDLRAGIVAALGEIRADEVLAPES
;
A
#
# COMPACT_ATOMS: atom_id res chain seq x y z
N MET A 1 -6.95 -26.96 -16.61
CA MET A 1 -7.59 -25.89 -15.79
C MET A 1 -6.55 -25.48 -14.78
N THR A 2 -6.18 -24.21 -14.68
CA THR A 2 -5.10 -23.77 -13.78
C THR A 2 -5.68 -23.37 -12.44
N ILE A 3 -5.14 -23.92 -11.34
CA ILE A 3 -5.54 -23.52 -9.99
C ILE A 3 -4.72 -22.31 -9.57
N GLN A 4 -5.41 -21.24 -9.15
CA GLN A 4 -4.76 -20.07 -8.57
C GLN A 4 -4.69 -20.20 -7.05
N ILE A 5 -3.49 -20.04 -6.50
CA ILE A 5 -3.21 -20.17 -5.08
C ILE A 5 -2.62 -18.84 -4.63
N SER A 6 -3.19 -18.19 -3.62
CA SER A 6 -2.57 -16.97 -3.11
C SER A 6 -1.21 -17.29 -2.47
N LYS A 7 -0.21 -16.42 -2.67
CA LYS A 7 1.12 -16.56 -2.05
C LYS A 7 1.06 -16.74 -0.52
N GLN A 8 0.15 -16.03 0.15
CA GLN A 8 -0.08 -16.18 1.59
C GLN A 8 -0.47 -17.61 1.99
N ILE A 9 -1.30 -18.27 1.20
CA ILE A 9 -1.67 -19.68 1.43
C ILE A 9 -0.46 -20.57 1.15
N ALA A 10 0.26 -20.34 0.06
CA ALA A 10 1.45 -21.13 -0.27
C ALA A 10 2.51 -21.07 0.84
N ASP A 11 2.78 -19.88 1.36
CA ASP A 11 3.73 -19.67 2.45
C ASP A 11 3.25 -20.29 3.79
N ALA A 12 1.93 -20.29 4.05
CA ALA A 12 1.35 -20.83 5.27
C ALA A 12 1.34 -22.36 5.35
N LEU A 13 1.43 -23.06 4.21
CA LEU A 13 1.37 -24.52 4.15
C LEU A 13 2.61 -25.20 4.75
N GLY A 14 3.74 -24.50 4.81
CA GLY A 14 4.97 -25.02 5.41
C GLY A 14 5.62 -26.19 4.66
N PHE A 15 5.20 -26.44 3.42
CA PHE A 15 5.80 -27.41 2.51
C PHE A 15 5.85 -26.87 1.09
N ASP A 16 6.73 -27.44 0.28
CA ASP A 16 6.87 -27.10 -1.14
C ASP A 16 5.75 -27.77 -1.96
N ILE A 17 4.84 -26.95 -2.51
CA ILE A 17 3.70 -27.42 -3.31
C ILE A 17 4.18 -28.08 -4.61
N GLU A 18 5.23 -27.56 -5.25
CA GLU A 18 5.76 -28.13 -6.50
C GLU A 18 6.30 -29.53 -6.26
N ALA A 19 7.12 -29.69 -5.22
CA ALA A 19 7.67 -30.99 -4.83
C ALA A 19 6.54 -31.97 -4.46
N ALA A 20 5.57 -31.55 -3.64
CA ALA A 20 4.46 -32.40 -3.21
C ALA A 20 3.57 -32.86 -4.38
N VAL A 21 3.34 -31.98 -5.38
CA VAL A 21 2.61 -32.33 -6.60
C VAL A 21 3.37 -33.36 -7.42
N ALA A 22 4.68 -33.18 -7.60
CA ALA A 22 5.51 -34.12 -8.35
C ALA A 22 5.58 -35.50 -7.67
N GLU A 23 5.76 -35.54 -6.36
CA GLU A 23 5.75 -36.76 -5.55
C GLU A 23 4.41 -37.50 -5.67
N PHE A 24 3.30 -36.78 -5.55
CA PHE A 24 1.97 -37.38 -5.65
C PHE A 24 1.69 -37.93 -7.07
N GLN A 25 2.11 -37.23 -8.12
CA GLN A 25 2.00 -37.73 -9.49
C GLN A 25 2.87 -38.96 -9.76
N GLN A 26 4.05 -39.05 -9.14
CA GLN A 26 4.87 -40.26 -9.21
C GLN A 26 4.20 -41.41 -8.46
N ALA A 27 3.70 -41.17 -7.24
CA ALA A 27 2.98 -42.18 -6.46
C ALA A 27 1.75 -42.73 -7.19
N LEU A 28 1.01 -41.90 -7.94
CA LEU A 28 -0.10 -42.35 -8.77
C LEU A 28 0.34 -43.23 -9.95
N ARG A 29 1.49 -42.94 -10.57
CA ARG A 29 2.06 -43.78 -11.63
C ARG A 29 2.52 -45.13 -11.08
N ASP A 30 3.21 -45.12 -9.96
CA ASP A 30 3.67 -46.36 -9.30
C ASP A 30 2.47 -47.18 -8.82
N HIS A 31 1.42 -46.53 -8.30
CA HIS A 31 0.18 -47.20 -7.90
C HIS A 31 -0.51 -47.86 -9.09
N ALA A 32 -0.55 -47.19 -10.25
CA ALA A 32 -1.12 -47.76 -11.47
C ALA A 32 -0.41 -49.04 -11.95
N GLU A 33 0.86 -49.23 -11.57
CA GLU A 33 1.65 -50.42 -11.85
C GLU A 33 1.55 -51.49 -10.73
N SER A 34 0.81 -51.21 -9.65
CA SER A 34 0.65 -52.08 -8.48
C SER A 34 -0.78 -52.61 -8.34
N GLU A 35 -0.93 -53.91 -8.03
CA GLU A 35 -2.25 -54.51 -7.76
C GLU A 35 -2.49 -54.66 -6.26
N GLY A 36 -3.67 -54.26 -5.77
CA GLY A 36 -4.11 -54.49 -4.39
C GLY A 36 -3.60 -53.50 -3.33
N GLN A 37 -2.86 -52.46 -3.71
CA GLN A 37 -2.44 -51.40 -2.79
C GLN A 37 -3.51 -50.31 -2.64
N PRO A 38 -3.66 -49.72 -1.44
CA PRO A 38 -4.52 -48.55 -1.27
C PRO A 38 -4.03 -47.37 -2.11
N ALA A 39 -4.96 -46.54 -2.59
CA ALA A 39 -4.61 -45.34 -3.35
C ALA A 39 -3.74 -44.39 -2.50
N PRO A 40 -2.70 -43.76 -3.09
CA PRO A 40 -1.92 -42.75 -2.38
C PRO A 40 -2.83 -41.57 -2.00
N ALA A 41 -2.56 -40.95 -0.86
CA ALA A 41 -3.26 -39.76 -0.36
C ALA A 41 -2.25 -38.62 -0.16
N ALA A 42 -2.67 -37.39 -0.43
CA ALA A 42 -1.85 -36.20 -0.28
C ALA A 42 -2.62 -35.06 0.40
N HIS A 43 -2.00 -33.89 0.55
CA HIS A 43 -2.70 -32.72 1.03
C HIS A 43 -3.87 -32.37 0.08
N PRO A 44 -5.05 -31.97 0.57
CA PRO A 44 -6.22 -31.72 -0.28
C PRO A 44 -5.96 -30.76 -1.44
N LEU A 45 -5.12 -29.74 -1.22
CA LEU A 45 -4.70 -28.80 -2.26
C LEU A 45 -3.87 -29.49 -3.37
N VAL A 46 -2.97 -30.40 -3.00
CA VAL A 46 -2.12 -31.15 -3.94
C VAL A 46 -2.98 -32.10 -4.77
N GLU A 47 -3.91 -32.81 -4.15
CA GLU A 47 -4.87 -33.67 -4.84
C GLU A 47 -5.71 -32.86 -5.84
N GLN A 48 -6.18 -31.68 -5.44
CA GLN A 48 -6.94 -30.79 -6.29
C GLN A 48 -6.12 -30.30 -7.51
N ILE A 49 -4.85 -29.93 -7.30
CA ILE A 49 -3.94 -29.52 -8.38
C ILE A 49 -3.73 -30.66 -9.38
N VAL A 50 -3.44 -31.87 -8.89
CA VAL A 50 -3.23 -33.04 -9.76
C VAL A 50 -4.50 -33.40 -10.52
N ALA A 51 -5.67 -33.36 -9.88
CA ALA A 51 -6.96 -33.56 -10.53
C ALA A 51 -7.27 -32.50 -11.61
N ALA A 52 -6.77 -31.27 -11.45
CA ALA A 52 -6.92 -30.19 -12.43
C ALA A 52 -5.91 -30.27 -13.61
N GLY A 53 -5.03 -31.26 -13.60
CA GLY A 53 -4.00 -31.48 -14.62
C GLY A 53 -2.60 -31.02 -14.22
N GLY A 54 -2.36 -30.76 -12.93
CA GLY A 54 -1.04 -30.40 -12.39
C GLY A 54 -0.65 -28.93 -12.56
N ALA A 55 -1.46 -28.13 -13.25
CA ALA A 55 -1.17 -26.72 -13.50
C ALA A 55 -1.68 -25.86 -12.33
N PHE A 56 -0.78 -25.13 -11.69
CA PHE A 56 -1.11 -24.12 -10.69
C PHE A 56 -0.27 -22.86 -10.86
N GLU A 57 -0.76 -21.76 -10.31
CA GLU A 57 -0.10 -20.47 -10.31
C GLU A 57 -0.18 -19.86 -8.92
N ILE A 58 0.95 -19.44 -8.38
CA ILE A 58 1.00 -18.70 -7.12
C ILE A 58 0.83 -17.21 -7.44
N VAL A 59 -0.29 -16.65 -6.97
CA VAL A 59 -0.66 -15.26 -7.23
C VAL A 59 -0.41 -14.43 -5.96
N GLU A 60 0.36 -13.35 -6.10
CA GLU A 60 0.52 -12.36 -5.04
C GLU A 60 -0.77 -11.54 -4.91
N ALA A 61 -1.29 -11.42 -3.69
CA ALA A 61 -2.46 -10.59 -3.46
C ALA A 61 -2.10 -9.13 -3.74
N PRO A 62 -2.96 -8.34 -4.41
CA PRO A 62 -2.69 -6.94 -4.64
C PRO A 62 -2.59 -6.20 -3.29
N GLU A 63 -1.54 -5.40 -3.11
CA GLU A 63 -1.41 -4.50 -1.97
C GLU A 63 -2.61 -3.53 -1.97
N VAL A 64 -3.41 -3.55 -0.91
CA VAL A 64 -4.47 -2.55 -0.75
C VAL A 64 -3.79 -1.22 -0.39
N PRO A 65 -3.87 -0.17 -1.23
CA PRO A 65 -3.28 1.12 -0.86
C PRO A 65 -3.99 1.63 0.39
N LEU A 66 -3.21 1.92 1.43
CA LEU A 66 -3.72 2.63 2.61
C LEU A 66 -4.26 4.00 2.17
N PRO A 67 -5.36 4.50 2.76
CA PRO A 67 -5.84 5.84 2.45
C PRO A 67 -4.73 6.85 2.74
N ALA A 68 -4.34 7.62 1.73
CA ALA A 68 -3.37 8.68 1.90
C ALA A 68 -3.90 9.68 2.94
N LEU A 69 -3.11 9.94 3.97
CA LEU A 69 -3.43 10.97 4.95
C LEU A 69 -3.44 12.32 4.23
N THR A 70 -4.52 13.08 4.34
CA THR A 70 -4.66 14.37 3.65
C THR A 70 -4.60 15.56 4.60
N ARG A 71 -4.60 15.34 5.92
CA ARG A 71 -4.79 16.43 6.88
C ARG A 71 -3.50 16.81 7.58
N LEU A 72 -3.34 18.11 7.81
CA LEU A 72 -2.25 18.70 8.58
C LEU A 72 -2.81 19.80 9.49
N SER A 73 -2.67 19.71 10.80
CA SER A 73 -3.02 20.82 11.67
C SER A 73 -2.12 22.02 11.42
N LYS A 74 -2.69 23.22 11.46
CA LYS A 74 -1.88 24.45 11.34
C LYS A 74 -0.84 24.56 12.44
N ALA A 75 -1.17 24.07 13.64
CA ALA A 75 -0.22 24.03 14.74
C ALA A 75 1.03 23.19 14.40
N THR A 76 0.87 22.06 13.71
CA THR A 76 2.00 21.25 13.24
C THR A 76 2.79 21.95 12.14
N LEU A 77 2.13 22.62 11.18
CA LEU A 77 2.81 23.47 10.19
C LEU A 77 3.76 24.47 10.88
N TRP A 78 3.24 25.27 11.83
CA TRP A 78 4.03 26.28 12.53
C TRP A 78 5.12 25.68 13.43
N ARG A 79 4.87 24.53 14.07
CA ARG A 79 5.89 23.84 14.87
C ARG A 79 7.04 23.25 14.05
N ARG A 80 6.81 22.96 12.76
CA ARG A 80 7.85 22.45 11.86
C ARG A 80 8.72 23.57 11.30
N CYS A 81 8.21 24.79 11.25
CA CYS A 81 8.97 25.98 10.87
C CYS A 81 9.89 26.43 12.01
N SER A 82 11.10 26.84 11.67
CA SER A 82 11.91 27.71 12.53
C SER A 82 11.31 29.11 12.59
N ASP A 83 11.74 29.94 13.56
CA ASP A 83 11.22 31.30 13.73
C ASP A 83 11.37 32.15 12.44
N ALA A 84 12.53 32.08 11.77
CA ALA A 84 12.75 32.79 10.51
C ALA A 84 11.86 32.28 9.36
N GLU A 85 11.60 30.98 9.29
CA GLU A 85 10.69 30.39 8.31
C GLU A 85 9.23 30.78 8.61
N ALA A 86 8.87 30.86 9.89
CA ALA A 86 7.55 31.29 10.31
C ALA A 86 7.30 32.77 9.96
N GLU A 87 8.29 33.65 10.15
CA GLU A 87 8.22 35.05 9.73
C GLU A 87 8.08 35.19 8.21
N ALA A 88 8.87 34.42 7.43
CA ALA A 88 8.77 34.41 5.98
C ALA A 88 7.39 33.92 5.50
N LEU A 89 6.86 32.89 6.15
CA LEU A 89 5.55 32.33 5.86
C LEU A 89 4.42 33.31 6.23
N ASP A 90 4.51 33.99 7.38
CA ASP A 90 3.54 35.02 7.77
C ASP A 90 3.51 36.19 6.76
N LEU A 91 4.69 36.63 6.30
CA LEU A 91 4.79 37.65 5.27
C LEU A 91 4.16 37.20 3.94
N ALA A 92 4.39 35.94 3.53
CA ALA A 92 3.79 35.38 2.33
C ALA A 92 2.25 35.28 2.45
N LEU A 93 1.74 34.89 3.62
CA LEU A 93 0.29 34.85 3.90
C LEU A 93 -0.31 36.27 3.94
N ALA A 94 0.42 37.27 4.41
CA ALA A 94 -0.01 38.66 4.40
C ALA A 94 -0.13 39.22 2.97
N ALA A 95 0.71 38.75 2.05
CA ALA A 95 0.65 39.10 0.63
C ALA A 95 -0.44 38.35 -0.15
N ALA A 96 -1.01 37.28 0.42
CA ALA A 96 -2.04 36.48 -0.25
C ALA A 96 -3.37 37.25 -0.40
N PRO A 97 -4.20 36.90 -1.40
CA PRO A 97 -5.54 37.45 -1.54
C PRO A 97 -6.36 37.33 -0.26
N VAL A 98 -7.14 38.37 0.06
CA VAL A 98 -7.89 38.45 1.33
C VAL A 98 -8.77 37.23 1.60
N ARG A 99 -9.37 36.65 0.54
CA ARG A 99 -10.20 35.45 0.65
C ARG A 99 -9.41 34.24 1.15
N LEU A 100 -8.25 33.97 0.53
CA LEU A 100 -7.38 32.85 0.91
C LEU A 100 -6.83 33.01 2.32
N ARG A 101 -6.41 34.23 2.69
CA ARG A 101 -5.96 34.52 4.05
C ARG A 101 -7.06 34.25 5.09
N ARG A 102 -8.30 34.68 4.84
CA ARG A 102 -9.42 34.42 5.77
C ARG A 102 -9.78 32.95 5.89
N ILE A 103 -9.71 32.19 4.78
CA ILE A 103 -9.90 30.73 4.79
C ILE A 103 -8.81 30.07 5.63
N PHE A 104 -7.54 30.41 5.39
CA PHE A 104 -6.40 29.87 6.14
C PHE A 104 -6.46 30.22 7.63
N GLU A 105 -6.75 31.47 7.98
CA GLU A 105 -6.90 31.93 9.37
C GLU A 105 -8.04 31.20 10.10
N GLY A 106 -9.18 31.01 9.43
CA GLY A 106 -10.34 30.33 9.99
C GLY A 106 -10.22 28.81 10.09
N ALA A 107 -9.35 28.18 9.29
CA ALA A 107 -9.17 26.74 9.29
C ALA A 107 -8.45 26.25 10.55
N GLY A 108 -8.83 25.09 11.10
CA GLY A 108 -8.06 24.41 12.17
C GLY A 108 -6.98 23.47 11.62
N TYR A 109 -7.19 22.97 10.41
CA TYR A 109 -6.33 22.04 9.69
C TYR A 109 -6.35 22.39 8.20
N LEU A 110 -5.29 22.00 7.50
CA LEU A 110 -5.17 22.02 6.05
C LEU A 110 -5.50 20.62 5.55
N ASP A 111 -6.30 20.54 4.49
CA ASP A 111 -6.59 19.28 3.81
C ASP A 111 -6.00 19.34 2.40
N HIS A 112 -5.17 18.36 2.05
CA HIS A 112 -4.49 18.26 0.75
C HIS A 112 -5.48 18.02 -0.38
N SER A 113 -6.71 17.61 -0.05
CA SER A 113 -7.82 17.48 -1.00
C SER A 113 -8.62 18.77 -1.20
N ASP A 114 -8.34 19.84 -0.46
CA ASP A 114 -9.04 21.13 -0.59
C ASP A 114 -8.67 21.82 -1.92
N GLU A 115 -9.66 22.44 -2.57
CA GLU A 115 -9.47 23.16 -3.83
C GLU A 115 -8.48 24.34 -3.71
N ASN A 116 -8.34 24.92 -2.52
CA ASN A 116 -7.47 26.06 -2.25
C ASN A 116 -6.06 25.63 -1.80
N PHE A 117 -5.83 24.34 -1.57
CA PHE A 117 -4.53 23.82 -1.12
C PHE A 117 -3.38 24.08 -2.12
N PRO A 118 -3.56 23.94 -3.45
CA PRO A 118 -2.49 24.24 -4.41
C PRO A 118 -2.04 25.71 -4.37
N ASP A 119 -2.98 26.66 -4.23
CA ASP A 119 -2.67 28.08 -4.13
C ASP A 119 -1.93 28.41 -2.82
N LEU A 120 -2.35 27.77 -1.72
CA LEU A 120 -1.65 27.89 -0.44
C LEU A 120 -0.23 27.32 -0.54
N ARG A 121 -0.06 26.11 -1.10
CA ARG A 121 1.25 25.49 -1.30
C ARG A 121 2.14 26.39 -2.16
N ALA A 122 1.63 26.98 -3.24
CA ALA A 122 2.41 27.89 -4.08
C ALA A 122 2.96 29.09 -3.30
N GLY A 123 2.18 29.67 -2.39
CA GLY A 123 2.65 30.75 -1.50
C GLY A 123 3.74 30.28 -0.52
N ILE A 124 3.60 29.07 0.03
CA ILE A 124 4.58 28.48 0.96
C ILE A 124 5.88 28.12 0.23
N VAL A 125 5.79 27.56 -0.97
CA VAL A 125 6.93 27.27 -1.86
C VAL A 125 7.68 28.54 -2.21
N ALA A 126 6.98 29.64 -2.48
CA ALA A 126 7.61 30.93 -2.75
C ALA A 126 8.38 31.49 -1.53
N ALA A 127 7.92 31.17 -0.31
CA ALA A 127 8.55 31.63 0.94
C ALA A 127 9.73 30.75 1.38
N LEU A 128 9.62 29.43 1.26
CA LEU A 128 10.56 28.46 1.86
C LEU A 128 11.36 27.65 0.83
N GLY A 129 10.96 27.68 -0.43
CA GLY A 129 11.45 26.76 -1.46
C GLY A 129 10.69 25.44 -1.49
N GLU A 130 10.77 24.74 -2.62
CA GLU A 130 9.94 23.56 -2.91
C GLU A 130 10.16 22.40 -1.93
N ILE A 131 11.42 22.02 -1.69
CA ILE A 131 11.77 20.92 -0.78
C ILE A 131 11.25 21.20 0.62
N ARG A 132 11.47 22.41 1.12
CA ARG A 132 11.11 22.77 2.49
C ARG A 132 9.60 22.91 2.66
N ALA A 133 8.91 23.44 1.65
CA ALA A 133 7.46 23.53 1.63
C ALA A 133 6.81 22.14 1.73
N ASP A 134 7.33 21.15 1.01
CA ASP A 134 6.80 19.78 1.05
C ASP A 134 7.03 19.10 2.40
N GLU A 135 8.17 19.35 3.06
CA GLU A 135 8.43 18.86 4.42
C GLU A 135 7.46 19.46 5.44
N VAL A 136 7.27 20.78 5.43
CA VAL A 136 6.42 21.45 6.42
C VAL A 136 4.94 21.13 6.18
N LEU A 137 4.53 20.96 4.91
CA LEU A 137 3.18 20.59 4.51
C LEU A 137 2.91 19.09 4.55
N ALA A 138 3.85 18.23 4.95
CA ALA A 138 3.60 16.80 4.99
C ALA A 138 2.37 16.47 5.87
N PRO A 139 1.43 15.62 5.42
CA PRO A 139 0.24 15.29 6.20
C PRO A 139 0.61 14.59 7.51
N GLU A 140 -0.25 14.73 8.53
CA GLU A 140 -0.14 14.03 9.81
C GLU A 140 -1.27 13.02 9.98
N SER A 141 -0.98 11.92 10.69
CA SER A 141 -1.88 10.79 10.93
C SER A 141 -2.99 11.07 11.92
#